data_AF-A0A1G0PD62-F1
#
_entry.id   AF-A0A1G0PD62-F1
#
_cell.length_a   1.000
_cell.length_b   1.000
_cell.length_c   1.000
_cell.angle_alpha   90.00
_cell.angle_beta   90.00
_cell.angle_gamma   90.00
#
_symmetry.space_group_name_H-M   'P 1'
#
loop_
_entity.id
_entity.type
_entity.pdbx_description
1 polymer ?
#
loop_
_entity_poly.entity_id
_entity_poly.type
_entity_poly.pdbx_seq_one_letter_code
_entity_poly.pdbx_strand_id
1 'polypeptide(L)'
;MSYEKNNIKLSVVTALFSKIVILLFFVFNFEKISAQENESNQIASYPNVEIPGTHVREIYSSIVGQEFRLHINLPRNFADTTKTFPVVYLLDSQWDFPLVQAIYGEQYYDGFLPELIIVGITWGGENPNPVILRYRDFTPTDVTLTGASGNAPKFLEFIKNELIPFIETNYKASKSDRTLMGSSLGGLFTLYALFNHSDLFNRYVLTSPALNWDNAITFTYEKNYAAKNGNLPVNLYMAVGKYETVLMKGFELLTSQIKKSNYKDFKMETRILEGIGHSGSKAEGYTRGLQYVFERHETKVDKAILQKYTGKYQFSSEVIINVTFEDGKLIVLTPGNAKIILHAETEKDFFAKGEFTYVHFKNDNEGNIIGFTMQRYERESFVKKIKEN
;
A
#
# COMPACT_ATOMS: atom_id res chain seq x y z
N MET A 1 -34.14 -66.16 -14.19
CA MET A 1 -34.60 -67.26 -13.33
C MET A 1 -33.40 -68.01 -12.80
N SER A 2 -33.39 -68.31 -11.49
CA SER A 2 -32.60 -69.36 -10.81
C SER A 2 -31.07 -69.19 -10.86
N TYR A 3 -30.38 -68.59 -9.88
CA TYR A 3 -30.15 -69.00 -8.48
C TYR A 3 -29.76 -70.48 -8.32
N GLU A 4 -28.47 -70.74 -8.13
CA GLU A 4 -27.99 -71.90 -7.37
C GLU A 4 -26.94 -71.45 -6.35
N LYS A 5 -27.21 -71.82 -5.10
CA LYS A 5 -26.40 -71.60 -3.90
C LYS A 5 -25.23 -72.56 -3.91
N ASN A 6 -24.07 -72.10 -3.44
CA ASN A 6 -23.19 -72.95 -2.64
C ASN A 6 -22.59 -72.16 -1.47
N ASN A 7 -22.94 -72.63 -0.28
CA ASN A 7 -22.45 -72.18 1.02
C ASN A 7 -21.02 -72.69 1.24
N ILE A 8 -20.08 -71.80 1.53
CA ILE A 8 -18.85 -72.16 2.24
C ILE A 8 -18.64 -71.16 3.39
N LYS A 9 -18.22 -71.73 4.52
CA LYS A 9 -18.32 -71.26 5.89
C LYS A 9 -17.50 -70.01 6.20
N LEU A 10 -18.06 -69.27 7.15
CA LEU A 10 -17.47 -68.31 8.08
C LEU A 10 -16.10 -68.77 8.63
N SER A 11 -15.04 -68.00 8.36
CA SER A 11 -13.85 -67.98 9.24
C SER A 11 -13.29 -66.57 9.34
N VAL A 12 -13.28 -66.11 10.58
CA VAL A 12 -12.76 -64.84 11.08
C VAL A 12 -11.27 -64.70 10.74
N VAL A 13 -10.91 -63.47 10.39
CA VAL A 13 -9.56 -62.96 10.16
C VAL A 13 -8.63 -63.32 11.33
N THR A 14 -7.58 -64.10 11.05
CA THR A 14 -6.43 -64.30 11.95
C THR A 14 -5.14 -63.85 11.27
N ALA A 15 -4.45 -62.99 12.01
CA ALA A 15 -3.11 -62.45 11.88
C ALA A 15 -2.03 -63.39 11.27
N LEU A 16 -1.02 -62.82 10.60
CA LEU A 16 0.26 -62.49 11.25
C LEU A 16 1.21 -61.78 10.26
N PHE A 17 1.50 -60.52 10.56
CA PHE A 17 2.64 -59.76 10.03
C PHE A 17 3.95 -60.27 10.66
N SER A 18 4.98 -60.45 9.84
CA SER A 18 6.37 -60.70 10.25
C SER A 18 7.24 -60.44 9.02
N LYS A 19 8.34 -59.69 8.96
CA LYS A 19 9.23 -58.95 9.87
C LYS A 19 9.89 -57.90 8.93
N ILE A 20 10.16 -56.66 9.34
CA ILE A 20 11.45 -56.21 9.90
C ILE A 20 11.21 -54.83 10.52
N VAL A 21 11.29 -54.74 11.85
CA VAL A 21 11.59 -53.52 12.60
C VAL A 21 12.67 -53.94 13.60
N ILE A 22 13.87 -53.38 13.45
CA ILE A 22 14.95 -53.56 14.41
C ILE A 22 14.69 -52.57 15.56
N LEU A 23 14.32 -53.15 16.70
CA LEU A 23 14.27 -52.51 18.01
C LEU A 23 15.60 -52.84 18.71
N LEU A 24 16.41 -51.84 19.05
CA LEU A 24 17.53 -52.00 19.98
C LEU A 24 17.15 -51.32 21.30
N PHE A 25 17.00 -52.16 22.31
CA PHE A 25 16.86 -51.80 23.72
C PHE A 25 18.12 -51.05 24.20
N PHE A 26 17.92 -49.85 24.77
CA PHE A 26 18.81 -49.35 25.81
C PHE A 26 18.00 -49.22 27.09
N VAL A 27 18.36 -50.07 28.06
CA VAL A 27 17.95 -49.97 29.46
C VAL A 27 18.56 -48.69 30.02
N PHE A 28 17.75 -47.68 30.31
CA PHE A 28 18.18 -46.55 31.14
C PHE A 28 17.68 -46.76 32.56
N ASN A 29 18.64 -46.80 33.48
CA ASN A 29 18.45 -46.74 34.92
C ASN A 29 17.57 -45.54 35.28
N PHE A 30 16.49 -45.78 36.04
CA PHE A 30 15.80 -44.72 36.77
C PHE A 30 16.64 -44.33 38.00
N GLU A 31 17.69 -43.56 37.77
CA GLU A 31 18.18 -42.68 38.83
C GLU A 31 17.25 -41.47 38.89
N LYS A 32 16.92 -41.03 40.12
CA LYS A 32 16.21 -39.79 40.37
C LYS A 32 17.02 -38.63 39.80
N ILE A 33 16.74 -38.26 38.56
CA ILE A 33 17.07 -36.94 38.05
C ILE A 33 16.13 -36.01 38.80
N SER A 34 16.62 -35.45 39.90
CA SER A 34 16.10 -34.21 40.43
C SER A 34 16.08 -33.26 39.24
N ALA A 35 14.89 -32.90 38.76
CA ALA A 35 14.76 -31.74 37.90
C ALA A 35 15.39 -30.60 38.69
N GLN A 36 16.61 -30.20 38.31
CA GLN A 36 17.05 -28.85 38.57
C GLN A 36 15.95 -28.00 37.95
N GLU A 37 15.19 -27.29 38.80
CA GLU A 37 14.59 -26.04 38.40
C GLU A 37 15.72 -25.28 37.72
N ASN A 38 15.71 -25.28 36.38
CA ASN A 38 16.56 -24.38 35.64
C ASN A 38 16.12 -23.01 36.13
N GLU A 39 16.98 -22.41 36.96
CA GLU A 39 16.99 -20.98 37.22
C GLU A 39 16.59 -20.33 35.90
N SER A 40 15.44 -19.66 35.93
CA SER A 40 14.98 -18.88 34.79
C SER A 40 16.13 -17.97 34.42
N ASN A 41 16.86 -18.32 33.35
CA ASN A 41 17.76 -17.40 32.69
C ASN A 41 16.87 -16.23 32.30
N GLN A 42 16.83 -15.21 33.16
CA GLN A 42 16.28 -13.92 32.82
C GLN A 42 17.13 -13.47 31.64
N ILE A 43 16.61 -13.68 30.43
CA ILE A 43 17.16 -13.08 29.23
C ILE A 43 17.25 -11.60 29.56
N ALA A 44 18.47 -11.06 29.60
CA ALA A 44 18.67 -9.66 29.92
C ALA A 44 17.71 -8.84 29.06
N SER A 45 16.86 -8.05 29.71
CA SER A 45 15.92 -7.19 29.01
C SER A 45 16.71 -6.04 28.40
N TYR A 46 17.03 -6.18 27.11
CA TYR A 46 17.58 -5.08 26.32
C TYR A 46 16.43 -4.19 25.84
N PRO A 47 16.67 -2.88 25.62
CA PRO A 47 15.68 -2.00 25.02
C PRO A 47 15.18 -2.56 23.69
N ASN A 48 13.90 -2.36 23.42
CA ASN A 48 13.33 -2.67 22.11
C ASN A 48 13.97 -1.79 21.03
N VAL A 49 13.99 -2.27 19.78
CA VAL A 49 14.35 -1.45 18.63
C VAL A 49 13.29 -0.36 18.45
N GLU A 50 13.73 0.89 18.37
CA GLU A 50 12.88 2.03 18.04
C GLU A 50 13.00 2.38 16.56
N ILE A 51 11.87 2.67 15.91
CA ILE A 51 11.84 3.15 14.53
C ILE A 51 11.72 4.69 14.55
N PRO A 52 12.73 5.44 14.04
CA PRO A 52 12.70 6.90 14.09
C PRO A 52 11.47 7.51 13.42
N GLY A 53 10.96 8.61 14.01
CA GLY A 53 9.80 9.32 13.51
C GLY A 53 8.48 8.55 13.67
N THR A 54 8.45 7.52 14.54
CA THR A 54 7.22 6.77 14.82
C THR A 54 6.81 6.85 16.29
N HIS A 55 5.51 6.73 16.54
CA HIS A 55 4.94 6.67 17.88
C HIS A 55 3.56 6.00 17.90
N VAL A 56 3.09 5.71 19.11
CA VAL A 56 1.77 5.12 19.36
C VAL A 56 0.78 6.20 19.83
N ARG A 57 -0.47 6.09 19.39
CA ARG A 57 -1.63 6.78 20.00
C ARG A 57 -2.76 5.78 20.22
N GLU A 58 -3.46 5.93 21.33
CA GLU A 58 -4.71 5.22 21.56
C GLU A 58 -5.89 6.14 21.24
N ILE A 59 -6.97 5.56 20.70
CA ILE A 59 -8.25 6.23 20.47
C ILE A 59 -9.39 5.26 20.80
N TYR A 60 -10.28 5.67 21.70
CA TYR A 60 -11.49 4.91 21.96
C TYR A 60 -12.60 5.31 20.99
N SER A 61 -13.19 4.32 20.32
CA SER A 61 -14.36 4.50 19.45
C SER A 61 -15.64 4.27 20.24
N SER A 62 -16.48 5.29 20.34
CA SER A 62 -17.83 5.15 20.89
C SER A 62 -18.78 4.43 19.92
N ILE A 63 -18.50 4.54 18.62
CA ILE A 63 -19.28 3.90 17.54
C ILE A 63 -19.09 2.38 17.53
N VAL A 64 -17.86 1.93 17.72
CA VAL A 64 -17.51 0.49 17.71
C VAL A 64 -17.53 -0.10 19.13
N GLY A 65 -17.32 0.72 20.16
CA GLY A 65 -17.12 0.25 21.53
C GLY A 65 -15.76 -0.44 21.72
N GLN A 66 -14.71 0.11 21.11
CA GLN A 66 -13.39 -0.50 21.01
C GLN A 66 -12.31 0.57 21.13
N GLU A 67 -11.27 0.28 21.92
CA GLU A 67 -10.01 1.04 21.84
C GLU A 67 -9.20 0.58 20.62
N PHE A 68 -8.77 1.52 19.81
CA PHE A 68 -7.86 1.30 18.70
C PHE A 68 -6.49 1.87 19.03
N ARG A 69 -5.46 1.11 18.68
CA ARG A 69 -4.07 1.52 18.73
C ARG A 69 -3.65 1.97 17.35
N LEU A 70 -3.09 3.17 17.29
CA LEU A 70 -2.56 3.78 16.08
C LEU A 70 -1.04 3.74 16.10
N HIS A 71 -0.43 3.11 15.11
CA HIS A 71 1.00 3.25 14.83
C HIS A 71 1.18 4.39 13.83
N ILE A 72 1.87 5.46 14.24
CA ILE A 72 1.99 6.68 13.45
C ILE A 72 3.42 6.83 12.98
N ASN A 73 3.61 7.13 11.70
CA ASN A 73 4.87 7.61 11.15
C ASN A 73 4.70 9.07 10.72
N LEU A 74 5.64 9.92 11.12
CA LEU A 74 5.71 11.33 10.75
C LEU A 74 6.81 11.56 9.71
N PRO A 75 6.56 12.42 8.70
CA PRO A 75 7.58 12.76 7.72
C PRO A 75 8.70 13.60 8.35
N ARG A 76 9.86 13.63 7.70
CA ARG A 76 11.07 14.33 8.18
C ARG A 76 10.80 15.81 8.52
N ASN A 77 10.09 16.53 7.66
CA ASN A 77 9.80 17.95 7.87
C ASN A 77 8.49 18.21 8.62
N PHE A 78 8.06 17.27 9.48
CA PHE A 78 6.87 17.47 10.30
C PHE A 78 7.02 18.63 11.31
N ALA A 79 8.20 19.21 11.55
CA ALA A 79 8.31 20.42 12.37
C ALA A 79 7.84 21.70 11.63
N ASP A 80 7.84 21.74 10.30
CA ASP A 80 7.52 22.93 9.50
C ASP A 80 6.02 23.27 9.56
N THR A 81 5.66 24.33 10.27
CA THR A 81 4.26 24.72 10.51
C THR A 81 3.52 25.21 9.25
N THR A 82 4.22 25.44 8.13
CA THR A 82 3.61 25.88 6.88
C THR A 82 3.12 24.72 6.00
N LYS A 83 3.54 23.48 6.32
CA LYS A 83 3.22 22.29 5.55
C LYS A 83 2.01 21.53 6.08
N THR A 84 1.23 21.00 5.15
CA THR A 84 0.21 19.96 5.37
C THR A 84 0.57 18.71 4.58
N PHE A 85 0.32 17.53 5.14
CA PHE A 85 0.78 16.25 4.59
C PHE A 85 -0.39 15.35 4.19
N PRO A 86 -0.33 14.66 3.05
CA PRO A 86 -1.23 13.55 2.75
C PRO A 86 -1.16 12.46 3.82
N VAL A 87 -2.26 11.75 4.03
CA VAL A 87 -2.35 10.69 5.05
C VAL A 87 -2.62 9.34 4.41
N VAL A 88 -1.82 8.33 4.76
CA VAL A 88 -2.08 6.93 4.44
C VAL A 88 -2.64 6.22 5.66
N TYR A 89 -3.91 5.81 5.58
CA TYR A 89 -4.55 4.96 6.58
C TYR A 89 -4.31 3.49 6.23
N LEU A 90 -3.46 2.84 7.01
CA LEU A 90 -3.02 1.46 6.80
C LEU A 90 -3.77 0.52 7.75
N LEU A 91 -4.54 -0.41 7.19
CA LEU A 91 -5.20 -1.48 7.93
C LEU A 91 -4.20 -2.58 8.34
N ASP A 92 -4.56 -3.40 9.33
CA ASP A 92 -3.73 -4.53 9.80
C ASP A 92 -2.31 -4.09 10.26
N SER A 93 -2.22 -2.94 10.92
CA SER A 93 -0.96 -2.29 11.27
C SER A 93 -0.04 -3.13 12.17
N GLN A 94 -0.58 -4.05 12.97
CA GLN A 94 0.19 -5.02 13.77
C GLN A 94 1.09 -5.94 12.93
N TRP A 95 0.75 -6.16 11.66
CA TRP A 95 1.54 -6.95 10.72
C TRP A 95 2.26 -6.10 9.69
N ASP A 96 1.61 -5.03 9.22
CA ASP A 96 2.04 -4.35 7.99
C ASP A 96 2.77 -3.02 8.23
N PHE A 97 2.74 -2.45 9.44
CA PHE A 97 3.36 -1.14 9.68
C PHE A 97 4.87 -1.11 9.47
N PRO A 98 5.68 -2.06 9.97
CA PRO A 98 7.12 -2.06 9.71
C PRO A 98 7.43 -2.20 8.22
N LEU A 99 6.67 -3.03 7.49
CA LEU A 99 6.82 -3.21 6.06
C LEU A 99 6.54 -1.90 5.29
N VAL A 100 5.41 -1.26 5.58
CA VAL A 100 5.02 -0.02 4.88
C VAL A 100 5.92 1.15 5.25
N GLN A 101 6.42 1.21 6.49
CA GLN A 101 7.41 2.21 6.89
C GLN A 101 8.71 2.06 6.09
N ALA A 102 9.21 0.83 5.90
CA ALA A 102 10.41 0.57 5.12
C ALA A 102 10.20 0.94 3.64
N ILE A 103 9.08 0.51 3.05
CA ILE A 103 8.69 0.89 1.68
C ILE A 103 8.64 2.41 1.54
N TYR A 104 7.98 3.11 2.46
CA TYR A 104 7.90 4.57 2.41
C TYR A 104 9.27 5.22 2.50
N GLY A 105 10.15 4.75 3.39
CA GLY A 105 11.50 5.29 3.53
C GLY A 105 12.31 5.22 2.23
N GLU A 106 12.31 4.06 1.57
CA GLU A 106 13.01 3.86 0.29
C GLU A 106 12.38 4.68 -0.83
N GLN A 107 11.06 4.63 -0.98
CA GLN A 107 10.36 5.31 -2.08
C GLN A 107 10.34 6.83 -1.92
N TYR A 108 10.33 7.32 -0.68
CA TYR A 108 10.58 8.72 -0.39
C TYR A 108 12.02 9.07 -0.75
N TYR A 109 13.03 8.32 -0.30
CA TYR A 109 14.43 8.61 -0.61
C TYR A 109 14.68 8.75 -2.12
N ASP A 110 14.09 7.87 -2.92
CA ASP A 110 14.18 7.89 -4.39
C ASP A 110 13.24 8.91 -5.06
N GLY A 111 12.50 9.71 -4.30
CA GLY A 111 11.65 10.79 -4.81
C GLY A 111 10.34 10.36 -5.48
N PHE A 112 9.93 9.09 -5.33
CA PHE A 112 8.67 8.58 -5.86
C PHE A 112 7.46 8.96 -5.02
N LEU A 113 7.63 9.09 -3.70
CA LEU A 113 6.55 9.48 -2.79
C LEU A 113 6.80 10.87 -2.21
N PRO A 114 5.75 11.67 -1.98
CA PRO A 114 5.88 12.91 -1.23
C PRO A 114 6.09 12.61 0.27
N GLU A 115 6.22 13.65 1.08
CA GLU A 115 6.19 13.51 2.54
C GLU A 115 4.79 13.04 2.99
N LEU A 116 4.70 11.92 3.69
CA LEU A 116 3.43 11.30 4.13
C LEU A 116 3.35 11.18 5.65
N ILE A 117 2.15 11.33 6.19
CA ILE A 117 1.79 10.77 7.49
C ILE A 117 1.23 9.36 7.24
N ILE A 118 1.77 8.34 7.92
CA ILE A 118 1.19 7.00 7.89
C ILE A 118 0.49 6.75 9.22
N VAL A 119 -0.80 6.44 9.17
CA VAL A 119 -1.64 6.09 10.31
C VAL A 119 -2.01 4.62 10.17
N GLY A 120 -1.22 3.76 10.77
CA GLY A 120 -1.52 2.35 10.91
C GLY A 120 -2.59 2.11 11.98
N ILE A 121 -3.64 1.39 11.64
CA ILE A 121 -4.76 1.07 12.51
C ILE A 121 -4.65 -0.39 12.99
N THR A 122 -4.62 -0.58 14.30
CA THR A 122 -4.78 -1.88 14.95
C THR A 122 -5.65 -1.74 16.20
N TRP A 123 -5.90 -2.85 16.90
CA TRP A 123 -6.78 -2.89 18.05
C TRP A 123 -5.98 -2.75 19.36
N GLY A 124 -6.47 -1.89 20.25
CA GLY A 124 -5.95 -1.65 21.60
C GLY A 124 -6.81 -2.33 22.67
N GLY A 125 -6.65 -1.92 23.93
CA GLY A 125 -7.29 -2.52 25.09
C GLY A 125 -6.51 -3.69 25.71
N GLU A 126 -7.16 -4.38 26.67
CA GLU A 126 -6.56 -5.52 27.36
C GLU A 126 -6.61 -6.77 26.46
N ASN A 127 -5.42 -7.27 26.07
CA ASN A 127 -5.24 -8.49 25.27
C ASN A 127 -6.11 -8.56 23.99
N PRO A 128 -6.03 -7.57 23.08
CA PRO A 128 -6.79 -7.60 21.84
C PRO A 128 -6.40 -8.82 21.02
N ASN A 129 -7.38 -9.41 20.32
CA ASN A 129 -7.14 -10.47 19.34
C ASN A 129 -7.39 -9.92 17.92
N PRO A 130 -6.33 -9.45 17.22
CA PRO A 130 -6.48 -8.89 15.88
C PRO A 130 -7.08 -9.86 14.87
N VAL A 131 -6.93 -11.17 15.06
CA VAL A 131 -7.51 -12.17 14.15
C VAL A 131 -9.03 -12.12 14.23
N ILE A 132 -9.62 -12.04 15.43
CA ILE A 132 -11.09 -11.96 15.57
C ILE A 132 -11.59 -10.57 15.19
N LEU A 133 -10.93 -9.53 15.69
CA LEU A 133 -11.38 -8.16 15.53
C LEU A 133 -11.34 -7.68 14.07
N ARG A 134 -10.39 -8.16 13.26
CA ARG A 134 -10.40 -7.88 11.82
C ARG A 134 -11.55 -8.55 11.09
N TYR A 135 -11.98 -9.75 11.47
CA TYR A 135 -13.20 -10.35 10.89
C TYR A 135 -14.41 -9.48 11.23
N ARG A 136 -14.52 -8.99 12.48
CA ARG A 136 -15.60 -8.09 12.89
C ARG A 136 -15.61 -6.84 12.01
N ASP A 137 -14.49 -6.13 11.93
CA ASP A 137 -14.41 -4.77 11.40
C ASP A 137 -14.22 -4.69 9.89
N PHE A 138 -13.62 -5.69 9.24
CA PHE A 138 -13.28 -5.60 7.82
C PHE A 138 -14.28 -6.32 6.90
N THR A 139 -15.25 -7.01 7.47
CA THR A 139 -16.24 -7.75 6.69
C THR A 139 -17.58 -7.00 6.66
N PRO A 140 -18.19 -6.83 5.47
CA PRO A 140 -19.37 -5.98 5.32
C PRO A 140 -20.70 -6.68 5.60
N THR A 141 -20.70 -8.00 5.62
CA THR A 141 -21.87 -8.83 5.92
C THR A 141 -21.49 -9.95 6.88
N ASP A 142 -22.44 -10.41 7.69
CA ASP A 142 -22.20 -11.50 8.63
C ASP A 142 -22.42 -12.86 7.96
N VAL A 143 -21.33 -13.61 7.74
CA VAL A 143 -21.37 -14.98 7.16
C VAL A 143 -20.95 -16.05 8.15
N THR A 144 -20.48 -15.65 9.33
CA THR A 144 -19.89 -16.58 10.30
C THR A 144 -20.93 -17.26 11.19
N LEU A 145 -22.18 -16.77 11.19
CA LEU A 145 -23.26 -17.18 12.11
C LEU A 145 -22.91 -17.02 13.61
N THR A 146 -21.73 -16.46 13.93
CA THR A 146 -21.25 -16.21 15.30
C THR A 146 -21.38 -14.75 15.72
N GLY A 147 -21.82 -13.84 14.82
CA GLY A 147 -21.89 -12.40 15.07
C GLY A 147 -20.51 -11.72 15.13
N ALA A 148 -19.43 -12.45 14.81
CA ALA A 148 -18.05 -11.95 14.81
C ALA A 148 -17.63 -11.37 13.45
N SER A 149 -18.58 -11.13 12.53
CA SER A 149 -18.36 -10.55 11.19
C SER A 149 -19.51 -9.59 10.83
N GLY A 150 -19.35 -8.76 9.79
CA GLY A 150 -20.39 -7.88 9.27
C GLY A 150 -20.41 -6.45 9.82
N ASN A 151 -19.40 -6.01 10.58
CA ASN A 151 -19.37 -4.67 11.18
C ASN A 151 -18.52 -3.66 10.40
N ALA A 152 -18.12 -3.93 9.16
CA ALA A 152 -17.49 -2.90 8.31
C ALA A 152 -18.26 -1.58 8.23
N PRO A 153 -19.61 -1.54 8.18
CA PRO A 153 -20.34 -0.28 8.26
C PRO A 153 -20.01 0.53 9.53
N LYS A 154 -19.97 -0.10 10.71
CA LYS A 154 -19.63 0.58 11.97
C LYS A 154 -18.17 1.01 12.02
N PHE A 155 -17.27 0.16 11.55
CA PHE A 155 -15.85 0.49 11.50
C PHE A 155 -15.57 1.65 10.54
N LEU A 156 -16.26 1.73 9.40
CA LEU A 156 -16.16 2.86 8.48
C LEU A 156 -16.71 4.16 9.09
N GLU A 157 -17.81 4.09 9.85
CA GLU A 157 -18.32 5.24 10.60
C GLU A 157 -17.35 5.71 11.69
N PHE A 158 -16.65 4.80 12.38
CA PHE A 158 -15.53 5.16 13.26
C PHE A 158 -14.44 5.90 12.49
N ILE A 159 -13.99 5.35 11.36
CA ILE A 159 -12.95 5.98 10.55
C ILE A 159 -13.35 7.40 10.15
N LYS A 160 -14.59 7.56 9.68
CA LYS A 160 -15.13 8.82 9.17
C LYS A 160 -15.34 9.87 10.27
N ASN A 161 -15.97 9.49 11.37
CA ASN A 161 -16.48 10.46 12.35
C ASN A 161 -15.58 10.62 13.58
N GLU A 162 -14.66 9.69 13.85
CA GLU A 162 -13.79 9.71 15.02
C GLU A 162 -12.31 9.75 14.61
N LEU A 163 -11.83 8.80 13.81
CA LEU A 163 -10.41 8.69 13.48
C LEU A 163 -9.90 9.81 12.58
N ILE A 164 -10.54 10.06 11.43
CA ILE A 164 -10.11 11.11 10.50
C ILE A 164 -10.11 12.49 11.19
N PRO A 165 -11.18 12.90 11.89
CA PRO A 165 -11.18 14.16 12.64
C PRO A 165 -10.09 14.23 13.70
N PHE A 166 -9.82 13.13 14.41
CA PHE A 166 -8.73 13.06 15.38
C PHE A 166 -7.37 13.30 14.70
N ILE A 167 -7.09 12.65 13.59
CA ILE A 167 -5.83 12.82 12.86
C ILE A 167 -5.71 14.24 12.30
N GLU A 168 -6.75 14.78 11.68
CA GLU A 168 -6.75 16.13 11.09
C GLU A 168 -6.64 17.26 12.11
N THR A 169 -7.08 17.02 13.35
CA THR A 169 -6.98 18.00 14.43
C THR A 169 -5.60 17.98 15.08
N ASN A 170 -5.01 16.78 15.25
CA ASN A 170 -3.79 16.60 16.03
C ASN A 170 -2.52 16.54 15.19
N TYR A 171 -2.66 16.32 13.90
CA TYR A 171 -1.57 16.21 12.95
C TYR A 171 -1.87 17.15 11.79
N LYS A 172 -0.82 17.71 11.18
CA LYS A 172 -0.92 18.62 10.02
C LYS A 172 -1.33 17.86 8.76
N ALA A 173 -2.40 17.07 8.87
CA ALA A 173 -2.94 16.19 7.87
C ALA A 173 -3.82 16.97 6.90
N SER A 174 -3.68 16.66 5.62
CA SER A 174 -4.52 17.19 4.57
C SER A 174 -5.95 16.67 4.74
N LYS A 175 -6.92 17.58 4.64
CA LYS A 175 -8.35 17.26 4.70
C LYS A 175 -8.92 16.68 3.42
N SER A 176 -8.15 16.71 2.34
CA SER A 176 -8.60 16.29 1.00
C SER A 176 -7.66 15.28 0.37
N ASP A 177 -6.61 14.86 1.08
CA ASP A 177 -5.62 13.93 0.52
C ASP A 177 -5.39 12.72 1.43
N ARG A 178 -6.20 11.69 1.21
CA ARG A 178 -6.32 10.52 2.09
C ARG A 178 -6.27 9.24 1.26
N THR A 179 -5.34 8.36 1.62
CA THR A 179 -5.20 7.03 1.03
C THR A 179 -5.70 5.98 2.01
N LEU A 180 -6.54 5.03 1.58
CA LEU A 180 -6.86 3.83 2.34
C LEU A 180 -6.10 2.62 1.77
N MET A 181 -5.47 1.86 2.66
CA MET A 181 -4.56 0.79 2.29
C MET A 181 -4.79 -0.50 3.07
N GLY A 182 -4.92 -1.63 2.39
CA GLY A 182 -5.25 -2.90 3.04
C GLY A 182 -4.98 -4.14 2.19
N SER A 183 -4.86 -5.30 2.83
CA SER A 183 -4.65 -6.58 2.16
C SER A 183 -5.63 -7.63 2.67
N SER A 184 -6.00 -8.63 1.86
CA SER A 184 -6.90 -9.71 2.29
C SER A 184 -8.27 -9.16 2.73
N LEU A 185 -8.72 -9.43 3.97
CA LEU A 185 -9.91 -8.79 4.55
C LEU A 185 -9.78 -7.26 4.58
N GLY A 186 -8.59 -6.72 4.85
CA GLY A 186 -8.36 -5.28 4.72
C GLY A 186 -8.61 -4.78 3.30
N GLY A 187 -8.24 -5.56 2.27
CA GLY A 187 -8.55 -5.23 0.88
C GLY A 187 -10.05 -5.32 0.54
N LEU A 188 -10.78 -6.26 1.16
CA LEU A 188 -12.23 -6.34 1.10
C LEU A 188 -12.87 -5.07 1.71
N PHE A 189 -12.43 -4.67 2.90
CA PHE A 189 -12.88 -3.44 3.55
C PHE A 189 -12.56 -2.20 2.70
N THR A 190 -11.36 -2.12 2.12
CA THR A 190 -10.95 -1.03 1.25
C THR A 190 -11.89 -0.88 0.05
N LEU A 191 -12.32 -1.99 -0.58
CA LEU A 191 -13.32 -1.96 -1.66
C LEU A 191 -14.72 -1.63 -1.15
N TYR A 192 -15.10 -2.09 0.04
CA TYR A 192 -16.35 -1.72 0.68
C TYR A 192 -16.44 -0.21 0.92
N ALA A 193 -15.39 0.39 1.50
CA ALA A 193 -15.30 1.83 1.73
C ALA A 193 -15.38 2.61 0.41
N LEU A 194 -14.65 2.19 -0.62
CA LEU A 194 -14.68 2.81 -1.96
C LEU A 194 -16.11 2.90 -2.53
N PHE A 195 -16.87 1.79 -2.53
CA PHE A 195 -18.17 1.76 -3.19
C PHE A 195 -19.35 2.20 -2.32
N ASN A 196 -19.15 2.40 -1.02
CA ASN A 196 -20.20 2.88 -0.11
C ASN A 196 -19.97 4.33 0.35
N HIS A 197 -18.72 4.81 0.37
CA HIS A 197 -18.32 6.17 0.77
C HIS A 197 -17.12 6.66 -0.05
N SER A 198 -17.29 6.80 -1.37
CA SER A 198 -16.23 7.20 -2.30
C SER A 198 -15.68 8.61 -2.07
N ASP A 199 -16.38 9.44 -1.29
CA ASP A 199 -15.99 10.80 -0.91
C ASP A 199 -14.96 10.85 0.24
N LEU A 200 -14.75 9.74 0.94
CA LEU A 200 -13.91 9.72 2.15
C LEU A 200 -12.40 9.70 1.84
N PHE A 201 -12.01 8.93 0.83
CA PHE A 201 -10.64 8.77 0.36
C PHE A 201 -10.56 9.00 -1.13
N ASN A 202 -9.50 9.68 -1.58
CA ASN A 202 -9.22 9.92 -3.00
C ASN A 202 -8.25 8.88 -3.59
N ARG A 203 -7.62 8.04 -2.75
CA ARG A 203 -6.66 7.02 -3.17
C ARG A 203 -6.91 5.70 -2.43
N TYR A 204 -6.78 4.59 -3.15
CA TYR A 204 -6.96 3.25 -2.62
C TYR A 204 -5.84 2.34 -3.11
N VAL A 205 -5.16 1.67 -2.17
CA VAL A 205 -4.09 0.71 -2.47
C VAL A 205 -4.41 -0.61 -1.81
N LEU A 206 -4.61 -1.66 -2.58
CA LEU A 206 -4.94 -2.97 -2.02
C LEU A 206 -4.28 -4.15 -2.71
N THR A 207 -4.04 -5.21 -1.93
CA THR A 207 -3.50 -6.46 -2.43
C THR A 207 -4.34 -7.65 -1.97
N SER A 208 -4.51 -8.63 -2.86
CA SER A 208 -5.20 -9.89 -2.60
C SER A 208 -6.51 -9.71 -1.84
N PRO A 209 -7.45 -8.83 -2.29
CA PRO A 209 -8.68 -8.56 -1.57
C PRO A 209 -9.50 -9.83 -1.41
N ALA A 210 -10.16 -10.06 -0.27
CA ALA A 210 -10.94 -11.27 -0.02
C ALA A 210 -12.28 -11.30 -0.80
N LEU A 211 -12.22 -11.40 -2.13
CA LEU A 211 -13.37 -11.24 -3.04
C LEU A 211 -14.40 -12.38 -2.97
N ASN A 212 -14.07 -13.49 -2.34
CA ASN A 212 -15.02 -14.61 -2.18
C ASN A 212 -16.00 -14.39 -1.01
N TRP A 213 -15.86 -13.30 -0.25
CA TRP A 213 -16.74 -13.01 0.88
C TRP A 213 -18.19 -12.89 0.45
N ASP A 214 -19.08 -13.59 1.16
CA ASP A 214 -20.53 -13.55 1.00
C ASP A 214 -20.98 -13.62 -0.47
N ASN A 215 -20.61 -14.71 -1.15
CA ASN A 215 -20.93 -14.93 -2.56
C ASN A 215 -20.48 -13.76 -3.47
N ALA A 216 -19.29 -13.22 -3.18
CA ALA A 216 -18.68 -12.12 -3.90
C ALA A 216 -19.48 -10.80 -3.85
N ILE A 217 -19.95 -10.44 -2.64
CA ILE A 217 -20.76 -9.24 -2.37
C ILE A 217 -20.16 -7.94 -2.93
N THR A 218 -18.83 -7.84 -3.05
CA THR A 218 -18.13 -6.69 -3.64
C THR A 218 -18.62 -6.33 -5.05
N PHE A 219 -18.99 -7.34 -5.86
CA PHE A 219 -19.54 -7.12 -7.20
C PHE A 219 -20.90 -6.39 -7.15
N THR A 220 -21.70 -6.67 -6.12
CA THR A 220 -22.98 -5.99 -5.89
C THR A 220 -22.76 -4.56 -5.44
N TYR A 221 -21.77 -4.29 -4.57
CA TYR A 221 -21.47 -2.91 -4.15
C TYR A 221 -21.03 -2.04 -5.33
N GLU A 222 -20.13 -2.53 -6.17
CA GLU A 222 -19.70 -1.82 -7.38
C GLU A 222 -20.90 -1.55 -8.30
N LYS A 223 -21.72 -2.57 -8.57
CA LYS A 223 -22.89 -2.44 -9.44
C LYS A 223 -23.89 -1.41 -8.91
N ASN A 224 -24.13 -1.41 -7.60
CA ASN A 224 -25.03 -0.46 -6.95
C ASN A 224 -24.48 0.98 -6.99
N TYR A 225 -23.16 1.14 -6.87
CA TYR A 225 -22.50 2.43 -7.04
C TYR A 225 -22.64 2.92 -8.49
N ALA A 226 -22.30 2.09 -9.48
CA ALA A 226 -22.41 2.39 -10.91
C ALA A 226 -23.82 2.81 -11.33
N ALA A 227 -24.84 2.15 -10.78
CA ALA A 227 -26.24 2.44 -11.09
C ALA A 227 -26.69 3.84 -10.65
N LYS A 228 -25.99 4.45 -9.68
CA LYS A 228 -26.33 5.75 -9.10
C LYS A 228 -25.34 6.85 -9.46
N ASN A 229 -24.10 6.49 -9.78
CA ASN A 229 -22.98 7.41 -9.92
C ASN A 229 -22.21 7.13 -11.22
N GLY A 230 -22.13 8.15 -12.08
CA GLY A 230 -21.26 8.11 -13.27
C GLY A 230 -19.86 8.71 -13.04
N ASN A 231 -19.61 9.31 -11.87
CA ASN A 231 -18.34 9.92 -11.51
C ASN A 231 -17.70 9.18 -10.33
N LEU A 232 -16.37 8.99 -10.39
CA LEU A 232 -15.60 8.36 -9.32
C LEU A 232 -14.18 8.95 -9.30
N PRO A 233 -13.99 10.15 -8.71
CA PRO A 233 -12.75 10.91 -8.77
C PRO A 233 -11.67 10.35 -7.82
N VAL A 234 -11.27 9.09 -8.03
CA VAL A 234 -10.31 8.38 -7.18
C VAL A 234 -9.25 7.66 -8.00
N ASN A 235 -8.09 7.44 -7.38
CA ASN A 235 -7.03 6.57 -7.90
C ASN A 235 -7.09 5.22 -7.18
N LEU A 236 -7.36 4.14 -7.91
CA LEU A 236 -7.42 2.77 -7.39
C LEU A 236 -6.25 1.93 -7.92
N TYR A 237 -5.42 1.42 -7.01
CA TYR A 237 -4.47 0.37 -7.32
C TYR A 237 -4.91 -0.96 -6.68
N MET A 238 -4.94 -2.03 -7.48
CA MET A 238 -5.20 -3.38 -6.99
C MET A 238 -4.14 -4.37 -7.47
N ALA A 239 -3.69 -5.26 -6.59
CA ALA A 239 -2.85 -6.38 -6.97
C ALA A 239 -3.34 -7.72 -6.41
N VAL A 240 -2.92 -8.83 -7.02
CA VAL A 240 -3.16 -10.19 -6.53
C VAL A 240 -1.95 -11.08 -6.83
N GLY A 241 -1.63 -12.04 -5.95
CA GLY A 241 -0.57 -13.01 -6.21
C GLY A 241 -0.97 -14.03 -7.27
N LYS A 242 -0.07 -14.36 -8.19
CA LYS A 242 -0.31 -15.34 -9.27
C LYS A 242 -0.75 -16.71 -8.75
N TYR A 243 -0.24 -17.14 -7.59
CA TYR A 243 -0.56 -18.45 -7.03
C TYR A 243 -1.92 -18.52 -6.33
N GLU A 244 -2.67 -17.41 -6.26
CA GLU A 244 -4.00 -17.37 -5.64
C GLU A 244 -5.11 -17.69 -6.67
N THR A 245 -5.03 -18.85 -7.31
CA THR A 245 -5.79 -19.18 -8.53
C THR A 245 -7.30 -18.84 -8.50
N VAL A 246 -8.00 -19.20 -7.42
CA VAL A 246 -9.43 -18.89 -7.24
C VAL A 246 -9.65 -17.39 -7.09
N LEU A 247 -8.83 -16.73 -6.25
CA LEU A 247 -8.96 -15.30 -6.02
C LEU A 247 -8.58 -14.48 -7.25
N MET A 248 -7.57 -14.90 -7.99
CA MET A 248 -7.13 -14.29 -9.25
C MET A 248 -8.28 -14.26 -10.27
N LYS A 249 -9.08 -15.32 -10.35
CA LYS A 249 -10.25 -15.32 -11.24
C LYS A 249 -11.29 -14.28 -10.83
N GLY A 250 -11.60 -14.19 -9.53
CA GLY A 250 -12.49 -13.15 -8.99
C GLY A 250 -11.94 -11.74 -9.23
N PHE A 251 -10.63 -11.57 -9.09
CA PHE A 251 -9.92 -10.31 -9.32
C PHE A 251 -10.04 -9.83 -10.77
N GLU A 252 -9.81 -10.72 -11.75
CA GLU A 252 -9.95 -10.41 -13.18
C GLU A 252 -11.39 -10.01 -13.53
N LEU A 253 -12.38 -10.73 -12.97
CA LEU A 253 -13.80 -10.47 -13.20
C LEU A 253 -14.23 -9.12 -12.62
N LEU A 254 -13.85 -8.82 -11.38
CA LEU A 254 -14.18 -7.54 -10.74
C LEU A 254 -13.50 -6.38 -11.47
N THR A 255 -12.22 -6.53 -11.82
CA THR A 255 -11.47 -5.55 -12.62
C THR A 255 -12.18 -5.24 -13.93
N SER A 256 -12.65 -6.29 -14.61
CA SER A 256 -13.40 -6.14 -15.87
C SER A 256 -14.73 -5.44 -15.65
N GLN A 257 -15.42 -5.69 -14.54
CA GLN A 257 -16.68 -5.02 -14.19
C GLN A 257 -16.46 -3.52 -13.95
N ILE A 258 -15.51 -3.16 -13.09
CA ILE A 258 -15.18 -1.76 -12.77
C ILE A 258 -14.83 -0.98 -14.05
N LYS A 259 -14.00 -1.57 -14.93
CA LYS A 259 -13.63 -0.94 -16.21
C LYS A 259 -14.83 -0.72 -17.14
N LYS A 260 -15.80 -1.64 -17.16
CA LYS A 260 -17.02 -1.52 -17.98
C LYS A 260 -17.95 -0.42 -17.48
N SER A 261 -17.91 -0.09 -16.20
CA SER A 261 -18.72 1.00 -15.63
C SER A 261 -18.31 2.40 -16.14
N ASN A 262 -17.09 2.53 -16.72
CA ASN A 262 -16.61 3.73 -17.41
C ASN A 262 -16.82 5.03 -16.61
N TYR A 263 -16.44 5.00 -15.33
CA TYR A 263 -16.54 6.14 -14.44
C TYR A 263 -15.74 7.34 -14.95
N LYS A 264 -16.31 8.54 -14.85
CA LYS A 264 -15.59 9.80 -15.04
C LYS A 264 -14.60 10.04 -13.89
N ASP A 265 -13.52 10.76 -14.19
CA ASP A 265 -12.44 11.14 -13.27
C ASP A 265 -11.77 9.99 -12.50
N PHE A 266 -11.96 8.76 -12.98
CA PHE A 266 -11.46 7.55 -12.34
C PHE A 266 -10.16 7.06 -12.96
N LYS A 267 -9.17 6.74 -12.11
CA LYS A 267 -7.92 6.11 -12.53
C LYS A 267 -7.76 4.77 -11.83
N MET A 268 -7.42 3.75 -12.60
CA MET A 268 -7.23 2.40 -12.07
C MET A 268 -6.03 1.70 -12.70
N GLU A 269 -5.23 1.07 -11.85
CA GLU A 269 -4.14 0.17 -12.26
C GLU A 269 -4.29 -1.16 -11.53
N THR A 270 -4.03 -2.25 -12.25
CA THR A 270 -4.17 -3.62 -11.73
C THR A 270 -2.98 -4.48 -12.05
N ARG A 271 -2.51 -5.29 -11.10
CA ARG A 271 -1.38 -6.21 -11.33
C ARG A 271 -1.63 -7.62 -10.81
N ILE A 272 -1.25 -8.60 -11.62
CA ILE A 272 -1.05 -9.98 -11.18
C ILE A 272 0.45 -10.12 -10.91
N LEU A 273 0.81 -10.41 -9.66
CA LEU A 273 2.19 -10.46 -9.21
C LEU A 273 2.76 -11.87 -9.44
N GLU A 274 3.68 -11.97 -10.39
CA GLU A 274 4.28 -13.25 -10.80
C GLU A 274 5.20 -13.82 -9.73
N GLY A 275 5.17 -15.13 -9.51
CA GLY A 275 5.97 -15.81 -8.47
C GLY A 275 5.51 -15.54 -7.02
N ILE A 276 4.39 -14.86 -6.82
CA ILE A 276 3.92 -14.38 -5.52
C ILE A 276 2.62 -15.08 -5.08
N GLY A 277 2.53 -15.41 -3.79
CA GLY A 277 1.31 -15.90 -3.11
C GLY A 277 0.67 -14.83 -2.21
N HIS A 278 -0.31 -15.22 -1.38
CA HIS A 278 -1.18 -14.31 -0.63
C HIS A 278 -0.42 -13.25 0.20
N SER A 279 0.38 -13.68 1.19
CA SER A 279 1.09 -12.75 2.08
C SER A 279 2.25 -12.03 1.38
N GLY A 280 2.89 -12.68 0.41
CA GLY A 280 4.00 -12.09 -0.36
C GLY A 280 3.57 -10.93 -1.25
N SER A 281 2.28 -10.83 -1.59
CA SER A 281 1.72 -9.76 -2.43
C SER A 281 1.92 -8.37 -1.85
N LYS A 282 2.04 -8.24 -0.53
CA LYS A 282 2.07 -6.96 0.16
C LYS A 282 3.29 -6.13 -0.20
N ALA A 283 4.50 -6.71 -0.15
CA ALA A 283 5.72 -5.94 -0.36
C ALA A 283 5.76 -5.27 -1.75
N GLU A 284 5.60 -6.06 -2.82
CA GLU A 284 5.57 -5.53 -4.18
C GLU A 284 4.29 -4.72 -4.44
N GLY A 285 3.13 -5.24 -4.06
CA GLY A 285 1.84 -4.60 -4.33
C GLY A 285 1.70 -3.24 -3.65
N TYR A 286 2.14 -3.11 -2.40
CA TYR A 286 2.14 -1.82 -1.70
C TYR A 286 3.15 -0.84 -2.28
N THR A 287 4.35 -1.30 -2.64
CA THR A 287 5.36 -0.45 -3.29
C THR A 287 4.82 0.14 -4.60
N ARG A 288 4.33 -0.71 -5.50
CA ARG A 288 3.77 -0.30 -6.80
C ARG A 288 2.50 0.54 -6.63
N GLY A 289 1.67 0.19 -5.66
CA GLY A 289 0.43 0.90 -5.41
C GLY A 289 0.65 2.31 -4.90
N LEU A 290 1.56 2.50 -3.95
CA LEU A 290 1.93 3.84 -3.47
C LEU A 290 2.54 4.67 -4.61
N GLN A 291 3.48 4.12 -5.38
CA GLN A 291 4.04 4.80 -6.57
C GLN A 291 2.95 5.27 -7.54
N TYR A 292 1.95 4.42 -7.80
CA TYR A 292 0.87 4.72 -8.72
C TYR A 292 -0.07 5.82 -8.19
N VAL A 293 -0.59 5.66 -6.97
CA VAL A 293 -1.64 6.58 -6.47
C VAL A 293 -1.10 7.97 -6.14
N PHE A 294 0.20 8.08 -5.83
CA PHE A 294 0.93 9.32 -5.59
C PHE A 294 1.71 9.81 -6.83
N GLU A 295 1.54 9.18 -7.99
CA GLU A 295 2.23 9.62 -9.21
C GLU A 295 1.91 11.09 -9.49
N ARG A 296 2.96 11.89 -9.73
CA ARG A 296 2.81 13.31 -10.03
C ARG A 296 2.09 13.51 -11.36
N HIS A 297 1.28 14.56 -11.41
CA HIS A 297 0.57 14.89 -12.63
C HIS A 297 1.54 15.29 -13.73
N GLU A 298 1.43 14.62 -14.87
CA GLU A 298 2.14 15.00 -16.08
C GLU A 298 1.17 15.59 -17.12
N THR A 299 1.53 16.76 -17.63
CA THR A 299 0.78 17.53 -18.63
C THR A 299 1.46 17.42 -19.99
N LYS A 300 0.66 17.40 -21.07
CA LYS A 300 1.18 17.56 -22.43
C LYS A 300 1.43 19.04 -22.71
N VAL A 301 2.67 19.39 -23.05
CA VAL A 301 3.06 20.75 -23.43
C VAL A 301 3.35 20.79 -24.93
N ASP A 302 2.99 21.89 -25.59
CA ASP A 302 3.22 22.07 -27.02
C ASP A 302 4.73 21.99 -27.36
N LYS A 303 5.06 21.31 -28.46
CA LYS A 303 6.44 21.09 -28.87
C LYS A 303 7.21 22.41 -29.07
N ALA A 304 6.56 23.46 -29.55
CA ALA A 304 7.21 24.74 -29.81
C ALA A 304 7.55 25.46 -28.50
N ILE A 305 6.83 25.19 -27.41
CA ILE A 305 7.18 25.66 -26.08
C ILE A 305 8.40 24.89 -25.58
N LEU A 306 8.36 23.55 -25.63
CA LEU A 306 9.46 22.70 -25.18
C LEU A 306 10.77 23.03 -25.90
N GLN A 307 10.71 23.23 -27.22
CA GLN A 307 11.88 23.56 -28.03
C GLN A 307 12.57 24.87 -27.60
N LYS A 308 11.88 25.82 -26.96
CA LYS A 308 12.49 27.06 -26.43
C LYS A 308 13.43 26.79 -25.25
N TYR A 309 13.22 25.68 -24.54
CA TYR A 309 14.03 25.30 -23.39
C TYR A 309 15.29 24.52 -23.76
N THR A 310 15.48 24.15 -25.03
CA THR A 310 16.71 23.45 -25.44
C THR A 310 17.92 24.39 -25.44
N GLY A 311 19.11 23.81 -25.31
CA GLY A 311 20.40 24.50 -25.35
C GLY A 311 21.34 24.11 -24.21
N LYS A 312 22.43 24.86 -24.07
CA LYS A 312 23.45 24.67 -23.03
C LYS A 312 23.11 25.44 -21.77
N TYR A 313 23.33 24.82 -20.61
CA TYR A 313 23.10 25.42 -19.30
C TYR A 313 24.31 25.22 -18.39
N GLN A 314 24.71 26.30 -17.70
CA GLN A 314 25.79 26.28 -16.71
C GLN A 314 25.24 25.79 -15.36
N PHE A 315 25.60 24.56 -14.99
CA PHE A 315 25.15 23.91 -13.76
C PHE A 315 26.03 24.25 -12.55
N SER A 316 27.35 24.28 -12.76
CA SER A 316 28.35 24.77 -11.79
C SER A 316 29.46 25.48 -12.55
N SER A 317 30.48 26.03 -11.89
CA SER A 317 31.63 26.66 -12.57
C SER A 317 32.33 25.74 -13.58
N GLU A 318 32.29 24.43 -13.38
CA GLU A 318 33.01 23.44 -14.19
C GLU A 318 32.09 22.56 -15.03
N VAL A 319 30.78 22.59 -14.76
CA VAL A 319 29.81 21.67 -15.36
C VAL A 319 28.81 22.42 -16.24
N ILE A 320 28.76 22.02 -17.51
CA ILE A 320 27.74 22.39 -18.48
C ILE A 320 26.88 21.15 -18.75
N ILE A 321 25.56 21.35 -18.74
CA ILE A 321 24.59 20.34 -19.15
C ILE A 321 23.91 20.79 -20.45
N ASN A 322 23.43 19.83 -21.25
CA ASN A 322 22.62 20.13 -22.42
C ASN A 322 21.18 19.73 -22.17
N VAL A 323 20.24 20.63 -22.43
CA VAL A 323 18.81 20.29 -22.49
C VAL A 323 18.47 20.07 -23.96
N THR A 324 18.02 18.87 -24.30
CA THR A 324 17.59 18.48 -25.64
C THR A 324 16.11 18.14 -25.65
N PHE A 325 15.56 17.96 -26.85
CA PHE A 325 14.17 17.54 -27.06
C PHE A 325 14.14 16.25 -27.88
N GLU A 326 13.51 15.21 -27.36
CA GLU A 326 13.37 13.88 -27.97
C GLU A 326 11.99 13.32 -27.59
N ASP A 327 11.24 12.79 -28.55
CA ASP A 327 9.94 12.13 -28.35
C ASP A 327 8.92 12.91 -27.49
N GLY A 328 8.86 14.23 -27.66
CA GLY A 328 7.91 15.08 -26.92
C GLY A 328 8.33 15.38 -25.48
N LYS A 329 9.57 15.07 -25.09
CA LYS A 329 10.13 15.31 -23.75
C LYS A 329 11.37 16.19 -23.82
N LEU A 330 11.62 16.90 -22.73
CA LEU A 330 12.94 17.49 -22.49
C LEU A 330 13.84 16.44 -21.86
N ILE A 331 15.09 16.39 -22.31
CA ILE A 331 16.12 15.50 -21.77
C ILE A 331 17.30 16.35 -21.33
N VAL A 332 17.73 16.17 -20.08
CA VAL A 332 18.99 16.73 -19.59
C VAL A 332 20.08 15.69 -19.82
N LEU A 333 21.11 16.08 -20.58
CA LEU A 333 22.34 15.32 -20.78
C LEU A 333 23.40 15.83 -19.79
N THR A 334 23.80 14.97 -18.86
CA THR A 334 24.87 15.27 -17.90
C THR A 334 26.24 15.04 -18.51
N PRO A 335 27.34 15.57 -17.91
CA PRO A 335 28.68 15.07 -18.19
C PRO A 335 28.70 13.54 -18.00
N GLY A 336 29.24 12.80 -18.96
CA GLY A 336 29.19 11.33 -18.98
C GLY A 336 28.00 10.71 -19.74
N ASN A 337 27.18 11.52 -20.42
CA ASN A 337 26.07 11.09 -21.29
C ASN A 337 24.92 10.35 -20.58
N ALA A 338 24.74 10.53 -19.27
CA ALA A 338 23.50 10.10 -18.64
C ALA A 338 22.33 10.98 -19.11
N LYS A 339 21.19 10.34 -19.40
CA LYS A 339 19.95 11.02 -19.83
C LYS A 339 18.99 11.09 -18.64
N ILE A 340 18.56 12.30 -18.28
CA ILE A 340 17.48 12.52 -17.31
C ILE A 340 16.27 13.07 -18.07
N ILE A 341 15.14 12.38 -17.99
CA ILE A 341 13.89 12.80 -18.64
C ILE A 341 13.16 13.76 -17.72
N LEU A 342 12.82 14.94 -18.25
CA LEU A 342 11.96 15.91 -17.57
C LEU A 342 10.51 15.72 -18.01
N HIS A 343 9.66 15.45 -17.03
CA HIS A 343 8.22 15.35 -17.16
C HIS A 343 7.60 16.71 -16.87
N ALA A 344 6.72 17.19 -17.74
CA ALA A 344 6.11 18.51 -17.60
C ALA A 344 4.94 18.44 -16.62
N GLU A 345 4.92 19.32 -15.62
CA GLU A 345 3.77 19.53 -14.75
C GLU A 345 2.93 20.73 -15.27
N THR A 346 3.63 21.79 -15.69
CA THR A 346 3.06 22.96 -16.40
C THR A 346 3.91 23.29 -17.63
N GLU A 347 3.61 24.39 -18.33
CA GLU A 347 4.47 24.88 -19.42
C GLU A 347 5.87 25.30 -18.95
N LYS A 348 6.07 25.57 -17.65
CA LYS A 348 7.34 26.06 -17.07
C LYS A 348 7.90 25.16 -15.97
N ASP A 349 7.07 24.34 -15.36
CA ASP A 349 7.42 23.45 -14.25
C ASP A 349 7.57 22.02 -14.73
N PHE A 350 8.67 21.39 -14.34
CA PHE A 350 9.05 20.04 -14.72
C PHE A 350 9.60 19.28 -13.52
N PHE A 351 9.55 17.96 -13.58
CA PHE A 351 10.15 17.08 -12.59
C PHE A 351 10.84 15.88 -13.25
N ALA A 352 11.81 15.28 -12.56
CA ALA A 352 12.38 13.99 -12.96
C ALA A 352 11.78 12.87 -12.09
N LYS A 353 11.57 11.68 -12.67
CA LYS A 353 11.18 10.48 -11.91
C LYS A 353 12.42 9.78 -11.37
N GLY A 354 12.33 9.19 -10.17
CA GLY A 354 13.44 8.47 -9.53
C GLY A 354 14.49 9.35 -8.85
N GLU A 355 14.20 10.65 -8.70
CA GLU A 355 14.91 11.55 -7.80
C GLU A 355 14.02 12.75 -7.43
N PHE A 356 14.23 13.35 -6.26
CA PHE A 356 13.55 14.59 -5.88
C PHE A 356 14.11 15.80 -6.64
N THR A 357 13.90 15.86 -7.95
CA THR A 357 14.33 16.97 -8.81
C THR A 357 13.12 17.68 -9.40
N TYR A 358 13.03 18.98 -9.16
CA TYR A 358 12.09 19.90 -9.78
C TYR A 358 12.84 20.99 -10.54
N VAL A 359 12.29 21.39 -11.68
CA VAL A 359 12.88 22.37 -12.59
C VAL A 359 11.79 23.39 -12.94
N HIS A 360 12.06 24.65 -12.67
CA HIS A 360 11.20 25.77 -13.05
C HIS A 360 11.95 26.71 -13.99
N PHE A 361 11.56 26.72 -15.26
CA PHE A 361 12.19 27.60 -16.26
C PHE A 361 11.84 29.07 -16.02
N LYS A 362 12.87 29.92 -16.08
CA LYS A 362 12.76 31.37 -15.86
C LYS A 362 12.97 32.11 -17.18
N ASN A 363 12.18 33.17 -17.35
CA ASN A 363 12.31 34.11 -18.46
C ASN A 363 12.75 35.48 -17.93
N ASP A 364 13.41 36.27 -18.75
CA ASP A 364 13.55 37.71 -18.52
C ASP A 364 12.26 38.48 -18.87
N ASN A 365 12.30 39.81 -18.68
CA ASN A 365 11.18 40.70 -18.96
C ASN A 365 10.80 40.78 -20.45
N GLU A 366 11.70 40.36 -21.35
CA GLU A 366 11.49 40.31 -22.80
C GLU A 366 10.94 38.93 -23.24
N GLY A 367 10.81 37.99 -22.30
CA GLY A 367 10.31 36.64 -22.54
C GLY A 367 11.38 35.63 -22.95
N ASN A 368 12.67 36.00 -22.97
CA ASN A 368 13.75 35.08 -23.30
C ASN A 368 14.06 34.13 -22.13
N ILE A 369 14.34 32.85 -22.43
CA ILE A 369 14.72 31.87 -21.40
C ILE A 369 16.12 32.20 -20.88
N ILE A 370 16.24 32.51 -19.58
CA ILE A 370 17.51 32.86 -18.93
C ILE A 370 18.15 31.69 -18.17
N GLY A 371 17.39 30.62 -17.93
CA GLY A 371 17.81 29.50 -17.12
C GLY A 371 16.63 28.80 -16.47
N PHE A 372 16.92 28.00 -15.45
CA PHE A 372 15.89 27.42 -14.59
C PHE A 372 16.35 27.37 -13.14
N THR A 373 15.40 27.48 -12.23
CA THR A 373 15.60 27.09 -10.83
C THR A 373 15.49 25.57 -10.75
N MET A 374 16.48 24.92 -10.14
CA MET A 374 16.45 23.51 -9.85
C MET A 374 16.34 23.33 -8.34
N GLN A 375 15.28 22.64 -7.90
CA GLN A 375 15.15 22.20 -6.53
C GLN A 375 15.48 20.71 -6.47
N ARG A 376 16.50 20.36 -5.68
CA ARG A 376 16.84 18.98 -5.38
C ARG A 376 16.75 18.73 -3.89
N TYR A 377 15.78 17.93 -3.46
CA TYR A 377 15.40 17.81 -2.05
C TYR A 377 15.15 19.20 -1.42
N GLU A 378 15.89 19.56 -0.36
CA GLU A 378 15.81 20.83 0.36
C GLU A 378 16.79 21.90 -0.18
N ARG A 379 17.49 21.61 -1.28
CA ARG A 379 18.45 22.54 -1.88
C ARG A 379 17.88 23.15 -3.14
N GLU A 380 18.04 24.46 -3.28
CA GLU A 380 17.69 25.19 -4.48
C GLU A 380 18.95 25.78 -5.12
N SER A 381 19.05 25.70 -6.45
CA SER A 381 20.09 26.38 -7.23
C SER A 381 19.53 26.94 -8.53
N PHE A 382 20.14 28.00 -9.04
CA PHE A 382 19.82 28.55 -10.36
C PHE A 382 20.83 28.07 -11.39
N VAL A 383 20.32 27.45 -12.46
CA VAL A 383 21.10 26.93 -13.59
C VAL A 383 20.91 27.88 -14.77
N LYS A 384 21.96 28.62 -15.13
CA LYS A 384 21.89 29.70 -16.12
C LYS A 384 21.95 29.14 -17.54
N LYS A 385 21.08 29.61 -18.45
CA LYS A 385 21.17 29.31 -19.88
C LYS A 385 22.36 30.06 -20.49
N ILE A 386 23.19 29.34 -21.24
CA ILE A 386 24.32 29.92 -21.97
C ILE A 386 23.79 30.45 -23.30
N LYS A 387 24.08 31.73 -23.60
CA LYS A 387 23.74 32.32 -24.90
C LYS A 387 24.63 31.67 -25.96
N GLU A 388 24.03 31.11 -27.00
CA GLU A 388 24.77 30.71 -28.20
C GLU A 388 25.05 31.99 -28.99
N ASN A 389 26.33 32.27 -29.23
CA ASN A 389 26.80 33.46 -29.97
C ASN A 389 26.59 33.30 -31.47
#